data_AF-A0A367ZST4-F1
#
_entry.id   AF-A0A367ZST4-F1
#
_cell.length_a   1.000
_cell.length_b   1.000
_cell.length_c   1.000
_cell.angle_alpha   90.00
_cell.angle_beta   90.00
_cell.angle_gamma   90.00
#
_symmetry.space_group_name_H-M   'P 1'
#
loop_
_entity.id
_entity.type
_entity.pdbx_description
1 polymer ?
#
loop_
_entity_poly.entity_id
_entity_poly.type
_entity_poly.pdbx_seq_one_letter_code
_entity_poly.pdbx_strand_id
1 'polypeptide(L)'
;MTNQEFQEFYKKNKVAVIGVPIIIGILLLDMLVLKPGRRKKTEGTQPAVTTTTAEVAPVAGGPAADPLAPPAPLNVPVIPPLKAEVERRFLAVDTYPYPATKNIFLPPVKAEGPVVIAPTSSEKPLAPEVVQRPEVSYHGFFVIGEERVAILKQNQRVLLRPAGSRLPGTPYLLSAIALDRILLRDTTESGQEFEVLLSDAEKRVELAQILREQAAKEQAATQRNRDSVEDHWITLRDTQATLGAYGVYFPPGRSLARKGSSR
;
A
#
# COMPACT_ATOMS: atom_id res chain seq x y z
N MET A 1 -21.19 46.31 -13.27
CA MET A 1 -19.92 46.16 -14.00
C MET A 1 -19.81 47.30 -14.98
N THR A 2 -18.78 48.13 -14.83
CA THR A 2 -18.54 49.27 -15.71
C THR A 2 -17.85 48.80 -16.99
N ASN A 3 -18.03 49.51 -18.12
CA ASN A 3 -17.42 49.13 -19.40
C ASN A 3 -15.88 49.06 -19.34
N GLN A 4 -15.26 49.74 -18.37
CA GLN A 4 -13.82 49.75 -18.15
C GLN A 4 -13.32 48.44 -17.50
N GLU A 5 -14.04 47.93 -16.49
CA GLU A 5 -13.74 46.63 -15.84
C GLU A 5 -13.82 45.47 -16.85
N PHE A 6 -14.77 45.53 -17.79
CA PHE A 6 -14.87 44.53 -18.85
C PHE A 6 -13.65 44.53 -19.77
N GLN A 7 -13.16 45.70 -20.20
CA GLN A 7 -12.00 45.76 -21.09
C GLN A 7 -10.72 45.24 -20.43
N GLU A 8 -10.55 45.47 -19.12
CA GLU A 8 -9.43 44.92 -18.36
C GLU A 8 -9.51 43.38 -18.25
N PHE A 9 -10.72 42.85 -18.05
CA PHE A 9 -10.94 41.40 -18.05
C PHE A 9 -10.60 40.75 -19.41
N TYR A 10 -11.00 41.38 -20.52
CA TYR A 10 -10.65 40.92 -21.88
C TYR A 10 -9.14 40.93 -22.13
N LYS A 11 -8.42 41.95 -21.67
CA LYS A 11 -6.96 42.04 -21.84
C LYS A 11 -6.21 41.00 -21.03
N LYS A 12 -6.67 40.71 -19.80
CA LYS A 12 -6.04 39.76 -18.89
C LYS A 12 -6.31 38.30 -19.26
N ASN A 13 -7.48 38.00 -19.84
CA ASN A 13 -7.94 36.64 -20.13
C ASN A 13 -8.28 36.39 -21.61
N LYS A 14 -7.43 36.85 -22.55
CA LYS A 14 -7.65 36.71 -23.99
C LYS A 14 -7.98 35.27 -24.43
N VAL A 15 -7.32 34.27 -23.82
CA VAL A 15 -7.52 32.86 -24.11
C VAL A 15 -8.88 32.35 -23.65
N ALA A 16 -9.39 32.81 -22.51
CA ALA A 16 -10.71 32.41 -22.03
C ALA A 16 -11.80 33.05 -22.89
N VAL A 17 -11.66 34.33 -23.25
CA VAL A 17 -12.75 35.03 -23.94
C VAL A 17 -12.84 34.68 -25.43
N ILE A 18 -11.71 34.39 -26.09
CA ILE A 18 -11.70 33.97 -27.50
C ILE A 18 -11.77 32.44 -27.61
N GLY A 19 -11.08 31.71 -26.74
CA GLY A 19 -10.98 30.24 -26.82
C GLY A 19 -12.26 29.52 -26.41
N VAL A 20 -12.96 29.98 -25.37
CA VAL A 20 -14.20 29.35 -24.91
C VAL A 20 -15.30 29.34 -25.99
N PRO A 21 -15.62 30.45 -26.68
CA PRO A 21 -16.63 30.40 -27.75
C PRO A 21 -16.18 29.56 -28.95
N ILE A 22 -14.88 29.48 -29.26
CA ILE A 22 -14.36 28.59 -30.32
C ILE A 22 -14.53 27.12 -29.93
N ILE A 23 -14.18 26.75 -28.70
CA ILE A 23 -14.33 25.39 -28.18
C ILE A 23 -15.80 24.99 -28.16
N ILE A 24 -16.69 25.87 -27.70
CA ILE A 24 -18.14 25.64 -27.73
C ILE A 24 -18.64 25.48 -29.17
N GLY A 25 -18.15 26.29 -30.10
CA GLY A 25 -18.48 26.17 -31.53
C GLY A 25 -18.07 24.83 -32.12
N ILE A 26 -16.85 24.37 -31.83
CA ILE A 26 -16.36 23.04 -32.25
C ILE A 26 -17.19 21.93 -31.61
N LEU A 27 -17.55 22.04 -30.32
CA LEU A 27 -18.37 21.06 -29.61
C LEU A 27 -19.80 20.99 -30.16
N LEU A 28 -20.39 22.13 -30.50
CA LEU A 28 -21.72 22.18 -31.13
C LEU A 28 -21.68 21.62 -32.55
N LEU A 29 -20.60 21.87 -33.30
CA LEU A 29 -20.42 21.33 -34.64
C LEU A 29 -20.12 19.83 -34.61
N ASP A 30 -19.37 19.35 -33.62
CA ASP A 30 -19.18 17.93 -33.33
C ASP A 30 -20.52 17.25 -33.01
N MET A 31 -21.33 17.85 -32.13
CA MET A 31 -22.68 17.35 -31.84
C MET A 31 -23.60 17.36 -33.07
N LEU A 32 -23.45 18.32 -33.99
CA LEU A 32 -24.28 18.44 -35.20
C LEU A 32 -23.82 17.48 -36.32
N VAL A 33 -22.52 17.32 -36.53
CA VAL A 33 -21.93 16.57 -37.64
C VAL A 33 -21.72 15.09 -37.28
N LEU A 34 -21.26 14.78 -36.06
CA LEU A 34 -20.98 13.39 -35.66
C LEU A 34 -22.19 12.67 -35.05
N LYS A 35 -23.19 13.37 -34.47
CA LYS A 35 -24.38 12.73 -33.84
C LYS A 35 -25.69 13.54 -33.95
N PRO A 36 -26.30 13.70 -35.14
CA PRO A 36 -27.57 14.42 -35.27
C PRO A 36 -28.80 13.73 -34.63
N GLY A 37 -28.65 12.49 -34.11
CA GLY A 37 -29.79 11.63 -33.72
C GLY A 37 -30.04 11.41 -32.22
N ARG A 38 -29.30 12.01 -31.28
CA ARG A 38 -29.46 11.71 -29.84
C ARG A 38 -30.56 12.50 -29.10
N ARG A 39 -31.44 13.18 -29.81
CA ARG A 39 -32.61 13.85 -29.21
C ARG A 39 -33.91 13.20 -29.63
N LYS A 40 -34.11 11.91 -29.35
CA LYS A 40 -35.42 11.26 -29.18
C LYS A 40 -35.23 9.94 -28.41
N LYS A 41 -35.01 10.04 -27.10
CA LYS A 41 -35.49 9.04 -26.14
C LYS A 41 -35.75 9.76 -24.84
N THR A 42 -37.00 10.16 -24.75
CA THR A 42 -37.80 10.48 -23.58
C THR A 42 -37.37 9.65 -22.36
N GLU A 43 -37.45 10.28 -21.20
CA GLU A 43 -37.60 9.60 -19.91
C GLU A 43 -38.51 8.37 -20.01
N GLY A 44 -38.13 7.34 -19.25
CA GLY A 44 -38.99 6.19 -19.00
C GLY A 44 -38.43 4.88 -19.54
N THR A 45 -38.42 3.91 -18.65
CA THR A 45 -38.30 2.46 -18.92
C THR A 45 -36.88 1.91 -18.90
N GLN A 46 -36.47 1.55 -17.68
CA GLN A 46 -35.58 0.44 -17.38
C GLN A 46 -35.86 -0.75 -18.33
N PRO A 47 -34.85 -1.40 -18.92
CA PRO A 47 -34.96 -2.80 -19.26
C PRO A 47 -34.38 -3.62 -18.11
N ALA A 48 -35.29 -4.34 -17.46
CA ALA A 48 -34.99 -5.49 -16.65
C ALA A 48 -34.07 -6.44 -17.43
N VAL A 49 -32.90 -6.74 -16.88
CA VAL A 49 -32.08 -7.88 -17.28
C VAL A 49 -32.22 -8.92 -16.18
N THR A 50 -33.13 -9.85 -16.46
CA THR A 50 -33.14 -11.26 -16.11
C THR A 50 -32.06 -11.70 -15.12
N THR A 51 -32.41 -11.73 -13.84
CA THR A 51 -31.82 -12.64 -12.87
C THR A 51 -32.17 -14.07 -13.29
N THR A 52 -31.24 -14.81 -13.90
CA THR A 52 -31.28 -16.27 -13.87
C THR A 52 -31.01 -16.70 -12.44
N THR A 53 -32.09 -16.95 -11.71
CA THR A 53 -32.08 -17.71 -10.46
C THR A 53 -31.56 -19.11 -10.77
N ALA A 54 -30.42 -19.45 -10.18
CA ALA A 54 -30.00 -20.84 -10.07
C ALA A 54 -31.05 -21.60 -9.25
N GLU A 55 -31.59 -22.63 -9.88
CA GLU A 55 -32.56 -23.57 -9.34
C GLU A 55 -31.91 -24.34 -8.17
N VAL A 56 -32.42 -24.10 -6.95
CA VAL A 56 -32.11 -24.92 -5.78
C VAL A 56 -32.93 -26.19 -5.91
N ALA A 57 -32.27 -27.29 -6.24
CA ALA A 57 -32.87 -28.63 -6.19
C ALA A 57 -33.33 -28.95 -4.76
N PRO A 58 -34.50 -29.59 -4.57
CA PRO A 58 -35.02 -29.92 -3.24
C PRO A 58 -34.20 -31.05 -2.61
N VAL A 59 -33.64 -30.78 -1.43
CA VAL A 59 -33.01 -31.80 -0.58
C VAL A 59 -34.13 -32.60 0.09
N ALA A 60 -34.43 -33.77 -0.45
CA ALA A 60 -35.14 -34.84 0.27
C ALA A 60 -34.11 -35.68 1.05
N GLY A 61 -34.39 -35.92 2.33
CA GLY A 61 -33.43 -36.51 3.27
C GLY A 61 -33.23 -38.03 3.16
N GLY A 62 -31.95 -38.43 3.22
CA GLY A 62 -31.32 -39.60 3.87
C GLY A 62 -31.77 -41.05 3.53
N PRO A 63 -30.98 -42.11 3.86
CA PRO A 63 -29.69 -42.14 4.58
C PRO A 63 -28.58 -43.05 3.95
N ALA A 64 -27.37 -42.94 4.53
CA ALA A 64 -26.32 -43.96 4.66
C ALA A 64 -25.58 -44.55 3.43
N ALA A 65 -24.30 -44.15 3.34
CA ALA A 65 -23.11 -44.96 3.04
C ALA A 65 -23.04 -45.75 1.71
N ASP A 66 -22.46 -45.11 0.69
CA ASP A 66 -21.64 -45.78 -0.31
C ASP A 66 -20.28 -45.07 -0.43
N PRO A 67 -19.14 -45.79 -0.41
CA PRO A 67 -17.82 -45.17 -0.50
C PRO A 67 -17.63 -44.57 -1.90
N LEU A 68 -17.22 -43.29 -1.93
CA LEU A 68 -17.04 -42.48 -3.13
C LEU A 68 -16.30 -43.26 -4.24
N ALA A 69 -17.04 -43.68 -5.27
CA ALA A 69 -16.43 -44.13 -6.51
C ALA A 69 -15.56 -42.99 -7.06
N PRO A 70 -14.29 -43.25 -7.41
CA PRO A 70 -13.45 -42.21 -8.02
C PRO A 70 -14.13 -41.71 -9.31
N PRO A 71 -14.11 -40.39 -9.57
CA PRO A 71 -14.73 -39.83 -10.76
C PRO A 71 -14.11 -40.47 -12.01
N ALA A 72 -14.95 -40.71 -13.03
CA ALA A 72 -14.53 -41.34 -14.27
C ALA A 72 -13.26 -40.65 -14.83
N PRO A 73 -12.28 -41.42 -15.33
CA PRO A 73 -11.03 -40.86 -15.83
C PRO A 73 -11.30 -39.83 -16.91
N LEU A 74 -10.62 -38.69 -16.80
CA LEU A 74 -10.75 -37.56 -17.70
C LEU A 74 -10.40 -38.03 -19.13
N ASN A 75 -11.39 -38.12 -20.00
CA ASN A 75 -11.17 -38.43 -21.42
C ASN A 75 -10.32 -37.32 -22.02
N VAL A 76 -9.03 -37.59 -22.23
CA VAL A 76 -8.14 -36.66 -22.92
C VAL A 76 -8.63 -36.60 -24.37
N PRO A 77 -9.11 -35.45 -24.85
CA PRO A 77 -9.57 -35.34 -26.23
C PRO A 77 -8.39 -35.65 -27.15
N VAL A 78 -8.57 -36.62 -28.05
CA VAL A 78 -7.61 -36.92 -29.11
C VAL A 78 -7.58 -35.71 -30.04
N ILE A 79 -6.55 -34.88 -29.90
CA ILE A 79 -6.35 -33.72 -30.76
C ILE A 79 -6.07 -34.26 -32.17
N PRO A 80 -6.88 -33.91 -33.18
CA PRO A 80 -6.65 -34.36 -34.54
C PRO A 80 -5.32 -33.80 -35.05
N PRO A 81 -4.55 -34.60 -35.83
CA PRO A 81 -3.28 -34.14 -36.38
C PRO A 81 -3.50 -32.90 -37.26
N LEU A 82 -2.61 -31.92 -37.14
CA LEU A 82 -2.64 -30.72 -37.95
C LEU A 82 -2.47 -31.10 -39.41
N LYS A 83 -3.20 -30.41 -40.30
CA LYS A 83 -3.04 -30.62 -41.74
C LYS A 83 -1.63 -30.21 -42.15
N ALA A 84 -1.00 -30.99 -43.04
CA ALA A 84 0.37 -30.73 -43.52
C ALA A 84 0.56 -29.31 -44.11
N GLU A 85 -0.49 -28.68 -44.62
CA GLU A 85 -0.47 -27.28 -45.09
C GLU A 85 -0.27 -26.28 -43.95
N VAL A 86 -0.82 -26.57 -42.77
CA VAL A 86 -0.68 -25.73 -41.57
C VAL A 86 0.70 -25.94 -40.96
N GLU A 87 1.20 -27.18 -40.92
CA GLU A 87 2.57 -27.48 -40.47
C GLU A 87 3.63 -26.79 -41.34
N ARG A 88 3.40 -26.70 -42.66
CA ARG A 88 4.28 -25.94 -43.56
C ARG A 88 4.35 -24.44 -43.25
N ARG A 89 3.28 -23.85 -42.69
CA ARG A 89 3.29 -22.45 -42.25
C ARG A 89 4.07 -22.26 -40.97
N PHE A 90 4.09 -23.24 -40.08
CA PHE A 90 4.93 -23.21 -38.88
C PHE A 90 6.40 -23.41 -39.22
N LEU A 91 6.73 -24.32 -40.15
CA LEU A 91 8.11 -24.50 -40.65
C LEU A 91 8.63 -23.27 -41.40
N ALA A 92 7.76 -22.51 -42.07
CA ALA A 92 8.15 -21.26 -42.74
C ALA A 92 8.49 -20.12 -41.75
N VAL A 93 8.08 -20.24 -40.47
CA VAL A 93 8.41 -19.27 -39.40
C VAL A 93 9.79 -19.55 -38.79
N ASP A 94 10.39 -20.72 -39.03
CA ASP A 94 11.76 -21.03 -38.58
C ASP A 94 12.84 -20.18 -39.30
N THR A 95 12.46 -19.45 -40.36
CA THR A 95 13.33 -18.48 -41.04
C THR A 95 13.05 -17.05 -40.56
N TYR A 96 12.86 -16.87 -39.25
CA TYR A 96 12.85 -15.54 -38.68
C TYR A 96 14.28 -14.97 -38.73
N PRO A 97 14.50 -13.76 -39.25
CA PRO A 97 15.85 -13.22 -39.52
C PRO A 97 16.68 -12.93 -38.26
N TYR A 98 16.11 -13.20 -37.08
CA TYR A 98 16.76 -13.01 -35.80
C TYR A 98 16.80 -14.34 -35.05
N PRO A 99 17.94 -14.69 -34.43
CA PRO A 99 18.05 -15.90 -33.62
C PRO A 99 17.05 -15.82 -32.46
N ALA A 100 16.48 -16.97 -32.08
CA ALA A 100 15.48 -17.08 -31.00
C ALA A 100 15.95 -16.48 -29.66
N THR A 101 17.26 -16.27 -29.48
CA THR A 101 17.88 -15.70 -28.30
C THR A 101 17.91 -14.16 -28.29
N LYS A 102 17.52 -13.49 -29.38
CA LYS A 102 17.58 -12.02 -29.49
C LYS A 102 16.17 -11.42 -29.39
N ASN A 103 15.87 -10.80 -28.25
CA ASN A 103 14.66 -10.00 -28.08
C ASN A 103 14.77 -8.71 -28.88
N ILE A 104 14.04 -8.62 -30.00
CA ILE A 104 14.05 -7.47 -30.92
C ILE A 104 13.20 -6.31 -30.36
N PHE A 105 12.36 -6.59 -29.37
CA PHE A 105 11.56 -5.59 -28.64
C PHE A 105 12.34 -4.85 -27.57
N LEU A 106 13.57 -5.29 -27.25
CA LEU A 106 14.45 -4.59 -26.33
C LEU A 106 15.46 -3.75 -27.15
N PRO A 107 15.69 -2.48 -26.78
CA PRO A 107 16.74 -1.69 -27.40
C PRO A 107 18.10 -2.40 -27.19
N PRO A 108 19.03 -2.30 -28.16
CA PRO A 108 20.33 -2.96 -28.05
C PRO A 108 21.08 -2.41 -26.84
N VAL A 109 21.21 -3.25 -25.81
CA VAL A 109 22.07 -2.98 -24.66
C VAL A 109 23.50 -2.96 -25.20
N LYS A 110 24.12 -1.77 -25.23
CA LYS A 110 25.55 -1.65 -25.54
C LYS A 110 26.28 -2.45 -24.46
N ALA A 111 27.03 -3.47 -24.88
CA ALA A 111 27.88 -4.23 -23.97
C ALA A 111 28.89 -3.28 -23.35
N GLU A 112 28.74 -3.02 -22.04
CA GLU A 112 29.67 -2.24 -21.26
C GLU A 112 30.99 -3.00 -21.16
N GLY A 113 32.09 -2.30 -21.42
CA GLY A 113 33.45 -2.80 -21.27
C GLY A 113 33.81 -3.14 -19.81
N PRO A 114 35.02 -3.66 -19.58
CA PRO A 114 35.37 -4.30 -18.32
C PRO A 114 35.35 -3.31 -17.14
N VAL A 115 34.64 -3.71 -16.09
CA VAL A 115 34.57 -3.03 -14.79
C VAL A 115 35.97 -2.98 -14.17
N VAL A 116 36.60 -1.81 -14.21
CA VAL A 116 37.80 -1.50 -13.41
C VAL A 116 37.32 -1.18 -12.00
N ILE A 117 37.60 -2.10 -11.07
CA ILE A 117 37.45 -1.86 -9.64
C ILE A 117 38.56 -0.88 -9.23
N ALA A 118 38.19 0.38 -8.96
CA ALA A 118 39.08 1.35 -8.32
C ALA A 118 38.73 1.45 -6.81
N PRO A 119 39.75 1.55 -5.94
CA PRO A 119 39.61 1.31 -4.50
C PRO A 119 39.07 2.51 -3.73
N THR A 120 38.46 2.20 -2.60
CA THR A 120 38.14 3.10 -1.49
C THR A 120 39.35 3.97 -1.08
N SER A 121 39.20 5.29 -1.12
CA SER A 121 39.89 6.16 -0.16
C SER A 121 39.14 7.48 0.04
N SER A 122 38.96 7.76 1.31
CA SER A 122 38.35 8.90 1.99
C SER A 122 38.92 10.27 1.59
N GLU A 123 38.07 11.29 1.45
CA GLU A 123 38.19 12.52 2.26
C GLU A 123 37.02 13.51 2.10
N LYS A 124 36.52 13.90 3.27
CA LYS A 124 35.74 15.06 3.68
C LYS A 124 34.21 15.12 3.55
N PRO A 125 33.54 15.50 4.66
CA PRO A 125 32.09 15.45 4.80
C PRO A 125 31.48 16.79 4.40
N LEU A 126 30.67 16.78 3.34
CA LEU A 126 29.56 17.71 3.26
C LEU A 126 28.31 16.90 3.60
N ALA A 127 27.47 17.49 4.45
CA ALA A 127 26.27 16.92 5.03
C ALA A 127 25.51 15.99 4.06
N PRO A 128 24.88 14.90 4.55
CA PRO A 128 23.97 14.14 3.72
C PRO A 128 22.95 15.14 3.16
N GLU A 129 22.95 15.33 1.84
CA GLU A 129 21.87 16.02 1.17
C GLU A 129 20.62 15.25 1.59
N VAL A 130 19.84 15.86 2.49
CA VAL A 130 18.65 15.25 3.05
C VAL A 130 17.65 15.23 1.90
N VAL A 131 17.73 14.17 1.08
CA VAL A 131 16.75 13.89 0.05
C VAL A 131 15.44 13.72 0.78
N GLN A 132 14.61 14.75 0.72
CA GLN A 132 13.38 14.82 1.48
C GLN A 132 12.46 13.70 1.03
N ARG A 133 12.15 12.79 1.97
CA ARG A 133 11.16 11.74 1.77
C ARG A 133 9.89 12.40 1.20
N PRO A 134 9.35 11.91 0.07
CA PRO A 134 8.13 12.47 -0.47
C PRO A 134 7.03 12.45 0.59
N GLU A 135 6.38 13.60 0.82
CA GLU A 135 5.23 13.72 1.73
C GLU A 135 3.98 13.12 1.07
N VAL A 136 4.00 11.80 0.92
CA VAL A 136 2.96 11.01 0.27
C VAL A 136 2.56 9.89 1.22
N SER A 137 1.25 9.79 1.48
CA SER A 137 0.68 8.74 2.34
C SER A 137 -0.14 7.77 1.50
N TYR A 138 0.18 6.48 1.60
CA TYR A 138 -0.49 5.41 0.88
C TYR A 138 -1.74 4.94 1.66
N HIS A 139 -2.89 4.86 0.98
CA HIS A 139 -4.16 4.49 1.59
C HIS A 139 -4.73 3.17 1.06
N GLY A 140 -4.07 2.56 0.08
CA GLY A 140 -4.49 1.31 -0.54
C GLY A 140 -4.55 1.44 -2.05
N PHE A 141 -5.10 0.44 -2.71
CA PHE A 141 -5.24 0.39 -4.16
C PHE A 141 -6.55 -0.27 -4.53
N PHE A 142 -6.97 -0.05 -5.76
CA PHE A 142 -8.06 -0.79 -6.38
C PHE A 142 -7.62 -1.23 -7.77
N VAL A 143 -8.32 -2.21 -8.31
CA VAL A 143 -8.00 -2.80 -9.62
C VAL A 143 -9.05 -2.34 -10.61
N ILE A 144 -8.61 -1.80 -11.75
CA ILE A 144 -9.47 -1.48 -12.89
C ILE A 144 -9.02 -2.36 -14.06
N GLY A 145 -9.81 -3.37 -14.40
CA GLY A 145 -9.43 -4.36 -15.40
C GLY A 145 -8.20 -5.15 -14.95
N GLU A 146 -7.08 -4.99 -15.65
CA GLU A 146 -5.79 -5.62 -15.32
C GLU A 146 -4.83 -4.67 -14.58
N GLU A 147 -5.17 -3.38 -14.50
CA GLU A 147 -4.29 -2.36 -13.92
C GLU A 147 -4.60 -2.11 -12.44
N ARG A 148 -3.53 -2.00 -11.63
CA ARG A 148 -3.63 -1.56 -10.24
C ARG A 148 -3.50 -0.04 -10.18
N VAL A 149 -4.44 0.61 -9.49
CA VAL A 149 -4.45 2.05 -9.24
C VAL A 149 -4.32 2.31 -7.75
N ALA A 150 -3.25 2.99 -7.35
CA ALA A 150 -2.99 3.38 -5.98
C ALA A 150 -3.80 4.62 -5.59
N ILE A 151 -4.27 4.63 -4.34
CA ILE A 151 -4.90 5.75 -3.66
C ILE A 151 -3.82 6.39 -2.78
N LEU A 152 -3.41 7.59 -3.18
CA LEU A 152 -2.35 8.36 -2.54
C LEU A 152 -2.93 9.63 -1.98
N LYS A 153 -2.43 10.11 -0.83
CA LYS A 153 -2.75 11.43 -0.32
C LYS A 153 -1.48 12.26 -0.26
N GLN A 154 -1.47 13.37 -0.97
CA GLN A 154 -0.36 14.30 -1.11
C GLN A 154 -0.89 15.72 -0.95
N ASN A 155 -0.26 16.55 -0.12
CA ASN A 155 -0.69 17.93 0.14
C ASN A 155 -2.20 18.04 0.46
N GLN A 156 -2.70 17.13 1.32
CA GLN A 156 -4.11 17.00 1.70
C GLN A 156 -5.09 16.66 0.57
N ARG A 157 -4.61 16.39 -0.64
CA ARG A 157 -5.43 15.97 -1.79
C ARG A 157 -5.27 14.48 -2.04
N VAL A 158 -6.37 13.83 -2.37
CA VAL A 158 -6.36 12.42 -2.78
C VAL A 158 -6.07 12.35 -4.28
N LEU A 159 -5.09 11.51 -4.64
CA LEU A 159 -4.62 11.28 -5.99
C LEU A 159 -4.76 9.79 -6.31
N LEU A 160 -5.30 9.50 -7.49
CA LEU A 160 -5.42 8.15 -8.01
C LEU A 160 -4.40 7.97 -9.13
N ARG A 161 -3.50 7.00 -8.97
CA ARG A 161 -2.38 6.83 -9.90
C ARG A 161 -2.12 5.35 -10.22
N PRO A 162 -2.10 4.97 -11.52
CA PRO A 162 -1.70 3.63 -11.92
C PRO A 162 -0.18 3.45 -11.77
N ALA A 163 0.25 2.18 -11.70
CA ALA A 163 1.67 1.84 -11.78
C ALA A 163 2.28 2.38 -13.09
N GLY A 164 3.53 2.85 -13.02
CA GLY A 164 4.24 3.51 -14.12
C GLY A 164 3.98 5.01 -14.25
N SER A 165 3.03 5.59 -13.49
CA SER A 165 2.70 7.01 -13.62
C SER A 165 3.53 7.92 -12.70
N ARG A 166 3.81 9.14 -13.17
CA ARG A 166 4.52 10.17 -12.39
C ARG A 166 3.58 10.89 -11.43
N LEU A 167 4.05 11.16 -10.22
CA LEU A 167 3.34 11.94 -9.23
C LEU A 167 3.35 13.44 -9.59
N PRO A 168 2.22 14.13 -9.52
CA PRO A 168 2.13 15.54 -9.90
C PRO A 168 2.94 16.40 -8.94
N GLY A 169 3.69 17.37 -9.49
CA GLY A 169 4.48 18.31 -8.71
C GLY A 169 5.69 17.70 -7.99
N THR A 170 6.06 16.46 -8.30
CA THR A 170 7.26 15.80 -7.75
C THR A 170 8.06 15.07 -8.83
N PRO A 171 9.34 14.78 -8.60
CA PRO A 171 10.16 13.97 -9.50
C PRO A 171 9.96 12.46 -9.33
N TYR A 172 8.98 12.01 -8.54
CA TYR A 172 8.79 10.59 -8.25
C TYR A 172 7.83 9.91 -9.24
N LEU A 173 8.20 8.70 -9.66
CA LEU A 173 7.42 7.79 -10.48
C LEU A 173 6.95 6.61 -9.62
N LEU A 174 5.67 6.25 -9.70
CA LEU A 174 5.12 5.09 -9.02
C LEU A 174 5.52 3.82 -9.80
N SER A 175 6.51 3.06 -9.33
CA SER A 175 7.02 1.90 -10.08
C SER A 175 6.14 0.66 -9.88
N ALA A 176 5.79 0.35 -8.63
CA ALA A 176 5.01 -0.84 -8.28
C ALA A 176 4.05 -0.57 -7.13
N ILE A 177 2.94 -1.32 -7.14
CA ILE A 177 1.87 -1.24 -6.16
C ILE A 177 1.65 -2.63 -5.55
N ALA A 178 2.05 -2.80 -4.29
CA ALA A 178 1.76 -3.96 -3.47
C ALA A 178 0.53 -3.70 -2.58
N LEU A 179 0.16 -4.68 -1.75
CA LEU A 179 -1.02 -4.58 -0.86
C LEU A 179 -0.78 -3.66 0.34
N ASP A 180 0.44 -3.70 0.86
CA ASP A 180 0.88 -3.08 2.10
C ASP A 180 1.85 -1.92 1.87
N ARG A 181 2.45 -1.85 0.68
CA ARG A 181 3.45 -0.84 0.31
C ARG A 181 3.38 -0.45 -1.16
N ILE A 182 3.97 0.70 -1.45
CA ILE A 182 4.22 1.17 -2.81
C ILE A 182 5.70 1.47 -2.98
N LEU A 183 6.18 1.30 -4.20
CA LEU A 183 7.53 1.64 -4.61
C LEU A 183 7.50 2.91 -5.45
N LEU A 184 8.22 3.93 -5.00
CA LEU A 184 8.41 5.18 -5.72
C LEU A 184 9.86 5.22 -6.20
N ARG A 185 10.06 5.45 -7.48
CA ARG A 185 11.39 5.64 -8.06
C ARG A 185 11.59 7.11 -8.37
N ASP A 186 12.72 7.67 -7.94
CA ASP A 186 13.08 9.02 -8.35
C ASP A 186 13.46 9.04 -9.85
N THR A 187 12.96 10.02 -10.58
CA THR A 187 13.27 10.26 -11.99
C THR A 187 14.43 11.24 -12.18
N THR A 188 15.01 11.77 -11.09
CA THR A 188 16.31 12.46 -11.15
C THR A 188 17.47 11.48 -11.33
N GLU A 189 18.68 12.00 -11.54
CA GLU A 189 19.91 11.23 -11.78
C GLU A 189 20.24 10.20 -10.67
N SER A 190 19.63 10.34 -9.48
CA SER A 190 19.84 9.45 -8.35
C SER A 190 19.22 8.05 -8.54
N GLY A 191 18.14 7.94 -9.33
CA GLY A 191 17.44 6.68 -9.61
C GLY A 191 16.98 5.88 -8.39
N GLN A 192 16.98 6.48 -7.19
CA GLN A 192 16.74 5.80 -5.93
C GLN A 192 15.28 5.34 -5.80
N GLU A 193 15.11 4.20 -5.15
CA GLU A 193 13.80 3.61 -4.85
C GLU A 193 13.42 3.88 -3.39
N PHE A 194 12.21 4.37 -3.19
CA PHE A 194 11.62 4.69 -1.90
C PHE A 194 10.41 3.81 -1.65
N GLU A 195 10.40 3.16 -0.49
CA GLU A 195 9.23 2.40 -0.03
C GLU A 195 8.32 3.27 0.83
N VAL A 196 7.03 3.31 0.50
CA VAL A 196 6.01 3.97 1.31
C VAL A 196 5.01 2.91 1.77
N LEU A 197 4.83 2.82 3.09
CA LEU A 197 3.93 1.86 3.72
C LEU A 197 2.49 2.39 3.76
N LEU A 198 1.55 1.47 3.93
CA LEU A 198 0.15 1.82 4.15
C LEU A 198 0.03 2.67 5.42
N SER A 199 -0.61 3.83 5.32
CA SER A 199 -0.73 4.81 6.40
C SER A 199 -1.37 4.26 7.68
N ASP A 200 -2.27 3.29 7.57
CA ASP A 200 -2.82 2.60 8.74
C ASP A 200 -1.80 1.65 9.40
N ALA A 201 -0.88 1.09 8.61
CA ALA A 201 0.23 0.30 9.15
C ALA A 201 1.22 1.19 9.91
N GLU A 202 1.56 2.37 9.38
CA GLU A 202 2.43 3.33 10.06
C GLU A 202 1.84 3.75 11.43
N LYS A 203 0.57 4.14 11.47
CA LYS A 203 -0.12 4.47 12.73
C LYS A 203 -0.13 3.32 13.74
N ARG A 204 -0.33 2.08 13.29
CA ARG A 204 -0.30 0.91 14.16
C ARG A 204 1.09 0.66 14.74
N VAL A 205 2.14 0.88 13.97
CA VAL A 205 3.52 0.74 14.42
C VAL A 205 3.85 1.81 15.46
N GLU A 206 3.48 3.07 15.21
CA GLU A 206 3.66 4.16 16.17
C GLU A 206 2.93 3.89 17.50
N LEU A 207 1.67 3.47 17.42
CA LEU A 207 0.89 3.11 18.62
C LEU A 207 1.53 1.94 19.38
N ALA A 208 2.03 0.93 18.68
CA ALA A 208 2.70 -0.20 19.31
C ALA A 208 4.02 0.23 20.00
N GLN A 209 4.76 1.18 19.43
CA GLN A 209 5.96 1.74 20.05
C GLN A 209 5.61 2.52 21.33
N ILE A 210 4.60 3.38 21.27
CA ILE A 210 4.14 4.15 22.44
C ILE A 210 3.71 3.21 23.57
N LEU A 211 2.94 2.16 23.25
CA LEU A 211 2.51 1.17 24.24
C LEU A 211 3.69 0.42 24.86
N ARG A 212 4.72 0.08 24.07
CA ARG A 212 5.95 -0.55 24.60
C ARG A 212 6.72 0.38 25.52
N GLU A 213 6.85 1.65 25.16
CA GLU A 213 7.50 2.64 26.03
C GLU A 213 6.73 2.86 27.33
N GLN A 214 5.40 2.87 27.29
CA GLN A 214 4.56 2.95 28.48
C GLN A 214 4.75 1.71 29.37
N ALA A 215 4.69 0.51 28.80
CA ALA A 215 4.94 -0.72 29.55
C ALA A 215 6.35 -0.74 30.17
N ALA A 216 7.38 -0.27 29.45
CA ALA A 216 8.73 -0.16 29.98
C ALA A 216 8.83 0.84 31.14
N LYS A 217 8.12 1.97 31.07
CA LYS A 217 8.06 2.96 32.16
C LYS A 217 7.36 2.40 33.40
N GLU A 218 6.27 1.66 33.22
CA GLU A 218 5.57 0.98 34.33
C GLU A 218 6.43 -0.11 34.98
N GLN A 219 7.17 -0.87 34.18
CA GLN A 219 8.14 -1.85 34.67
C GLN A 219 9.29 -1.19 35.44
N ALA A 220 9.83 -0.08 34.93
CA ALA A 220 10.87 0.67 35.64
C ALA A 220 10.34 1.29 36.95
N ALA A 221 9.09 1.75 36.98
CA ALA A 221 8.46 2.29 38.19
C ALA A 221 8.22 1.19 39.24
N THR A 222 7.77 0.01 38.82
CA THR A 222 7.60 -1.14 39.72
C THR A 222 8.92 -1.67 40.26
N GLN A 223 9.99 -1.67 39.45
CA GLN A 223 11.35 -2.00 39.91
C GLN A 223 11.84 -0.99 40.96
N ARG A 224 11.74 0.32 40.71
CA ARG A 224 12.12 1.35 41.69
C ARG A 224 11.38 1.22 43.02
N ASN A 225 10.08 0.93 42.98
CA ASN A 225 9.31 0.70 44.20
C ASN A 225 9.78 -0.55 44.95
N ARG A 226 10.15 -1.61 44.23
CA ARG A 226 10.70 -2.84 44.83
C ARG A 226 12.05 -2.56 45.48
N ASP A 227 12.95 -1.89 44.78
CA ASP A 227 14.29 -1.55 45.27
C ASP A 227 14.19 -0.67 46.52
N SER A 228 13.29 0.34 46.52
CA SER A 228 13.05 1.19 47.70
C SER A 228 12.50 0.41 48.90
N VAL A 229 11.68 -0.62 48.67
CA VAL A 229 11.18 -1.49 49.74
C VAL A 229 12.30 -2.37 50.29
N GLU A 230 13.14 -2.93 49.40
CA GLU A 230 14.30 -3.72 49.79
C GLU A 230 15.31 -2.88 50.60
N ASP A 231 15.60 -1.65 50.19
CA ASP A 231 16.43 -0.69 50.95
C ASP A 231 15.83 -0.37 52.33
N HIS A 232 14.51 -0.21 52.43
CA HIS A 232 13.84 0.00 53.71
C HIS A 232 13.93 -1.23 54.62
N TRP A 233 13.82 -2.44 54.08
CA TRP A 233 13.99 -3.66 54.86
C TRP A 233 15.44 -3.87 55.30
N ILE A 234 16.42 -3.47 54.49
CA ILE A 234 17.85 -3.52 54.84
C ILE A 234 18.13 -2.56 56.00
N THR A 235 17.68 -1.31 55.90
CA THR A 235 17.84 -0.33 56.99
C THR A 235 17.16 -0.76 58.29
N LEU A 236 16.00 -1.42 58.22
CA LEU A 236 15.33 -2.01 59.40
C LEU A 236 16.13 -3.18 60.02
N ARG A 237 16.78 -4.01 59.20
CA ARG A 237 17.66 -5.08 59.72
C ARG A 237 18.91 -4.51 60.37
N ASP A 238 19.53 -3.50 59.76
CA ASP A 238 20.75 -2.88 60.29
C ASP A 238 20.48 -2.12 61.60
N THR A 239 19.32 -1.47 61.71
CA THR A 239 18.86 -0.83 62.96
C THR A 239 18.54 -1.85 64.05
N GLN A 240 17.92 -2.99 63.72
CA GLN A 240 17.75 -4.09 64.69
C GLN A 240 19.10 -4.70 65.13
N ALA A 241 20.05 -4.88 64.21
CA ALA A 241 21.36 -5.42 64.52
C ALA A 241 22.17 -4.48 65.42
N THR A 242 22.10 -3.17 65.18
CA THR A 242 22.73 -2.16 66.06
C THR A 242 22.04 -2.09 67.43
N LEU A 243 20.71 -2.14 67.51
CA LEU A 243 20.00 -2.21 68.80
C LEU A 243 20.29 -3.50 69.58
N GLY A 244 20.48 -4.63 68.88
CA GLY A 244 20.94 -5.90 69.47
C GLY A 244 22.37 -5.84 70.00
N ALA A 245 23.27 -5.11 69.34
CA ALA A 245 24.64 -4.88 69.80
C ALA A 245 24.73 -3.97 71.05
N TYR A 246 23.72 -3.13 71.30
CA TYR A 246 23.61 -2.28 72.49
C TYR A 246 22.89 -2.95 73.69
N GLY A 247 22.56 -4.24 73.62
CA GLY A 247 22.12 -4.99 74.79
C GLY A 247 20.75 -4.60 75.35
N VAL A 248 19.80 -4.19 74.49
CA VAL A 248 18.41 -4.00 74.93
C VAL A 248 17.63 -5.30 74.70
N TYR A 249 17.50 -6.08 75.77
CA TYR A 249 16.73 -7.33 75.84
C TYR A 249 15.22 -7.00 75.82
N PHE A 250 14.55 -7.18 74.68
CA PHE A 250 13.09 -7.19 74.63
C PHE A 250 12.55 -8.57 75.07
N PRO A 251 11.72 -8.66 76.13
CA PRO A 251 11.21 -9.95 76.58
C PRO A 251 10.22 -10.54 75.55
N PRO A 252 10.23 -11.86 75.33
CA PRO A 252 9.25 -12.51 74.48
C PRO A 252 7.93 -12.62 75.24
N GLY A 253 6.89 -11.92 74.79
CA GLY A 253 5.55 -12.14 75.36
C GLY A 253 4.52 -11.06 75.05
N ARG A 254 3.83 -11.21 73.92
CA ARG A 254 2.36 -11.21 73.85
C ARG A 254 1.92 -11.42 72.39
N SER A 255 1.48 -12.64 72.10
CA SER A 255 0.62 -12.89 70.95
C SER A 255 -0.67 -12.07 71.13
N LEU A 256 -0.84 -11.03 70.32
CA LEU A 256 -2.16 -10.43 70.15
C LEU A 256 -2.94 -11.37 69.24
N ALA A 257 -3.72 -12.24 69.87
CA ALA A 257 -4.80 -12.97 69.23
C ALA A 257 -5.70 -11.95 68.52
N ARG A 258 -5.61 -11.92 67.19
CA ARG A 258 -6.49 -11.14 66.33
C ARG A 258 -7.87 -11.79 66.38
N LYS A 259 -8.71 -11.32 67.31
CA LYS A 259 -10.11 -11.69 67.40
C LYS A 259 -10.79 -11.19 66.13
N GLY A 260 -11.16 -12.13 65.26
CA GLY A 260 -12.01 -11.85 64.09
C GLY A 260 -13.31 -11.22 64.58
N SER A 261 -13.61 -10.03 64.06
CA SER A 261 -14.92 -9.40 64.19
C SER A 261 -15.60 -9.53 62.83
N SER A 262 -16.49 -10.51 62.73
CA SER A 262 -17.54 -10.53 61.70
C SER A 262 -18.58 -9.45 62.04
N ARG A 263 -18.82 -8.54 61.11
CA ARG A 263 -20.15 -8.05 60.70
C ARG A 263 -19.99 -7.11 59.51
#